data_AF-A0A662FP77-F1
#
_entry.id   AF-A0A662FP77-F1
#
_cell.length_a   1.000
_cell.length_b   1.000
_cell.length_c   1.000
_cell.angle_alpha   90.00
_cell.angle_beta   90.00
_cell.angle_gamma   90.00
#
_symmetry.space_group_name_H-M   'P 1'
#
loop_
_entity.id
_entity.type
_entity.pdbx_description
1 polymer ?
#
loop_
_entity_poly.entity_id
_entity_poly.type
_entity_poly.pdbx_seq_one_letter_code
_entity_poly.pdbx_strand_id
1 'polypeptide(L)'
;MPGNLLFDASSLVYALKLKKLEVLYDNYTQWLVIYEVVNALWKEASLTGTLNLREALKITEVFTEAIEYMKILSPHSHENAILSLANKLKISAYDASYIVLAREKLDTRNRG
;
A
#
# COMPACT_ATOMS: atom_id res chain seq x y z
N MET A 1 -19.38 2.23 -7.34
CA MET A 1 -19.10 3.56 -6.72
C MET A 1 -17.62 3.83 -6.90
N PRO A 2 -17.16 5.06 -7.21
CA PRO A 2 -15.73 5.31 -7.28
C PRO A 2 -15.08 5.01 -5.92
N GLY A 3 -13.90 4.38 -5.95
CA GLY A 3 -13.11 4.12 -4.75
C GLY A 3 -12.78 5.41 -4.00
N ASN A 4 -12.72 5.34 -2.67
CA ASN A 4 -12.47 6.47 -1.77
C ASN A 4 -11.40 6.18 -0.71
N LEU A 5 -10.80 4.99 -0.74
CA LEU A 5 -9.80 4.56 0.23
C LEU A 5 -8.45 4.39 -0.45
N LEU A 6 -7.39 4.84 0.24
CA LEU A 6 -6.01 4.54 -0.10
C LEU A 6 -5.48 3.54 0.92
N PHE A 7 -5.15 2.34 0.45
CA PHE A 7 -4.61 1.26 1.26
C PHE A 7 -3.09 1.37 1.35
N ASP A 8 -2.58 1.32 2.57
CA ASP A 8 -1.17 1.02 2.84
C ASP A 8 -0.91 -0.49 2.85
N ALA A 9 0.34 -0.91 2.98
CA ALA A 9 0.69 -2.32 3.01
C ALA A 9 -0.03 -3.08 4.14
N SER A 10 -0.14 -2.46 5.32
CA SER A 10 -0.74 -3.10 6.49
C SER A 10 -2.24 -3.35 6.33
N SER A 11 -3.00 -2.36 5.84
CA SER A 11 -4.44 -2.47 5.62
C SER A 11 -4.78 -3.36 4.42
N LEU A 12 -3.96 -3.35 3.36
CA LEU A 12 -4.14 -4.26 2.21
C LEU A 12 -3.97 -5.72 2.66
N VAL A 13 -2.87 -6.03 3.34
CA VAL A 13 -2.64 -7.39 3.89
C VAL A 13 -3.75 -7.80 4.84
N TYR A 14 -4.26 -6.88 5.66
CA TYR A 14 -5.38 -7.15 6.56
C TYR A 14 -6.68 -7.48 5.81
N ALA A 15 -7.01 -6.73 4.76
CA ALA A 15 -8.18 -7.02 3.91
C ALA A 15 -8.08 -8.40 3.25
N LEU A 16 -6.90 -8.78 2.76
CA LEU A 16 -6.65 -10.11 2.21
C LEU A 16 -6.81 -11.21 3.25
N LYS A 17 -6.29 -11.01 4.47
CA LYS A 17 -6.47 -11.95 5.59
C LYS A 17 -7.96 -12.15 5.93
N LEU A 18 -8.76 -11.09 5.84
CA LEU A 18 -10.21 -11.13 6.06
C LEU A 18 -11.00 -11.63 4.84
N LYS A 19 -10.35 -11.92 3.71
CA LYS A 19 -10.98 -12.29 2.44
C LYS A 19 -12.00 -11.26 1.93
N LYS A 20 -11.74 -9.97 2.21
CA LYS A 20 -12.60 -8.84 1.82
C LYS A 20 -12.11 -8.17 0.54
N LEU A 21 -12.04 -8.94 -0.55
CA LEU A 21 -11.54 -8.45 -1.84
C LEU A 21 -12.44 -7.35 -2.44
N GLU A 22 -13.73 -7.38 -2.12
CA GLU A 22 -14.71 -6.40 -2.57
C GLU A 22 -14.39 -4.97 -2.11
N VAL A 23 -13.67 -4.80 -1.01
CA VAL A 23 -13.26 -3.48 -0.49
C VAL A 23 -12.02 -2.97 -1.23
N LEU A 24 -11.22 -3.84 -1.83
CA LEU A 24 -10.03 -3.45 -2.59
C LEU A 24 -10.39 -2.97 -4.00
N TYR A 25 -11.44 -3.56 -4.58
CA TYR A 25 -11.87 -3.25 -5.95
C TYR A 25 -12.10 -1.75 -6.16
N ASP A 26 -11.52 -1.21 -7.23
CA ASP A 26 -11.64 0.20 -7.64
C ASP A 26 -11.09 1.25 -6.66
N ASN A 27 -10.59 0.84 -5.49
CA ASN A 27 -9.89 1.66 -4.51
C ASN A 27 -8.40 1.78 -4.83
N TYR A 28 -7.67 2.58 -4.04
CA TYR A 28 -6.32 3.00 -4.36
C TYR A 28 -5.27 2.29 -3.49
N THR A 29 -4.08 2.15 -4.05
CA THR A 29 -2.83 1.83 -3.36
C THR A 29 -1.69 2.65 -3.98
N GLN A 30 -0.42 2.41 -3.63
CA GLN A 30 0.73 2.95 -4.35
C GLN A 30 1.84 1.91 -4.54
N TRP A 31 2.77 2.20 -5.45
CA TRP A 31 3.88 1.32 -5.81
C TRP A 31 4.70 0.82 -4.62
N LEU A 32 4.79 1.61 -3.55
CA LEU A 32 5.54 1.24 -2.36
C LEU A 32 4.98 -0.02 -1.65
N VAL A 33 3.66 -0.25 -1.73
CA VAL A 33 3.01 -1.41 -1.09
C VAL A 33 3.61 -2.72 -1.58
N ILE A 34 3.99 -2.80 -2.86
CA ILE A 34 4.61 -3.99 -3.44
C ILE A 34 5.91 -4.32 -2.69
N TYR A 35 6.78 -3.33 -2.53
CA TYR A 35 8.07 -3.52 -1.87
C TYR A 35 7.92 -3.75 -0.37
N GLU A 36 6.96 -3.09 0.29
CA GLU A 36 6.70 -3.27 1.72
C GLU A 36 6.22 -4.70 2.03
N VAL A 37 5.28 -5.22 1.24
CA VAL A 37 4.74 -6.57 1.42
C VAL A 37 5.80 -7.63 1.08
N VAL A 38 6.50 -7.50 -0.05
CA VAL A 38 7.58 -8.44 -0.41
C VAL A 38 8.71 -8.42 0.62
N ASN A 39 9.08 -7.26 1.15
CA ASN A 39 10.07 -7.15 2.22
C ASN A 39 9.59 -7.81 3.52
N ALA A 40 8.32 -7.66 3.88
CA ALA A 40 7.76 -8.36 5.03
C ALA A 40 7.82 -9.88 4.86
N LEU A 41 7.41 -10.41 3.70
CA LEU A 41 7.47 -11.84 3.40
C LEU A 41 8.91 -12.38 3.37
N TRP A 42 9.86 -11.59 2.84
CA TRP A 42 11.28 -11.94 2.90
C TRP A 42 11.79 -12.06 4.33
N LYS A 43 11.43 -11.13 5.23
CA LYS A 43 11.81 -11.17 6.65
C LYS A 43 11.24 -12.41 7.33
N GLU A 44 9.96 -12.71 7.10
CA GLU A 44 9.32 -13.91 7.64
C GLU A 44 10.05 -15.18 7.18
N ALA A 45 10.34 -15.29 5.88
CA ALA A 45 10.97 -16.47 5.29
C ALA A 45 12.47 -16.64 5.61
N SER A 46 13.21 -15.53 5.72
CA SER A 46 14.68 -15.55 5.76
C SER A 46 15.26 -15.25 7.14
N LEU A 47 14.59 -14.42 7.94
CA LEU A 47 15.10 -13.97 9.24
C LEU A 47 14.42 -14.67 10.41
N THR A 48 13.11 -14.89 10.33
CA THR A 48 12.33 -15.47 11.43
C THR A 48 12.05 -16.96 11.26
N GLY A 49 11.98 -17.46 10.01
CA GLY A 49 11.67 -18.85 9.69
C GLY A 49 10.21 -19.24 9.97
N THR A 50 9.30 -18.28 10.15
CA THR A 50 7.86 -18.50 10.37
C THR A 50 7.13 -18.95 9.10
N LEU A 51 7.70 -18.65 7.93
CA LEU A 51 7.26 -19.10 6.62
C LEU A 51 8.44 -19.77 5.90
N ASN A 52 8.17 -20.75 5.05
CA ASN A 52 9.16 -21.19 4.07
C ASN A 52 9.04 -20.37 2.77
N LEU A 53 10.08 -20.41 1.93
CA LEU A 53 10.12 -19.66 0.67
C LEU A 53 8.92 -19.98 -0.24
N ARG A 54 8.48 -21.24 -0.29
CA ARG A 54 7.34 -21.65 -1.13
C ARG A 54 6.04 -21.01 -0.64
N GLU A 55 5.84 -20.90 0.66
CA GLU A 55 4.68 -20.21 1.25
C GLU A 55 4.72 -18.71 0.96
N ALA A 56 5.88 -18.07 1.13
CA ALA A 56 6.06 -16.66 0.83
C ALA A 56 5.78 -16.33 -0.66
N LEU A 57 6.24 -17.18 -1.58
CA LEU A 57 5.97 -17.04 -3.01
C LEU A 57 4.47 -17.16 -3.33
N LYS A 58 3.77 -18.15 -2.76
CA LYS A 58 2.32 -18.28 -2.93
C LYS A 58 1.55 -17.06 -2.40
N ILE A 59 1.97 -16.50 -1.27
CA ILE A 59 1.34 -15.28 -0.74
C ILE A 59 1.60 -14.10 -1.68
N THR A 60 2.79 -14.03 -2.28
CA THR A 60 3.13 -12.99 -3.26
C THR A 60 2.26 -13.08 -4.51
N GLU A 61 1.97 -14.29 -5.01
CA GLU A 61 1.07 -14.51 -6.15
C GLU A 61 -0.33 -13.95 -5.86
N VAL A 62 -0.95 -14.36 -4.75
CA VAL A 62 -2.29 -13.88 -4.33
C VAL A 62 -2.32 -12.35 -4.13
N PHE A 63 -1.26 -11.80 -3.54
CA PHE A 63 -1.12 -10.37 -3.34
C PHE A 63 -1.03 -9.59 -4.66
N THR A 64 -0.28 -10.12 -5.63
CA THR A 64 -0.10 -9.48 -6.94
C THR A 64 -1.42 -9.47 -7.71
N GLU A 65 -2.15 -10.60 -7.72
CA GLU A 65 -3.50 -10.69 -8.29
C GLU A 65 -4.46 -9.67 -7.67
N ALA A 66 -4.41 -9.49 -6.34
CA ALA A 66 -5.28 -8.52 -5.67
C ALA A 66 -4.98 -7.07 -6.09
N ILE A 67 -3.71 -6.73 -6.30
CA ILE A 67 -3.30 -5.38 -6.73
C ILE A 67 -3.79 -5.05 -8.14
N GLU A 68 -3.93 -6.04 -9.03
CA GLU A 68 -4.41 -5.81 -10.40
C GLU A 68 -5.83 -5.21 -10.46
N TYR A 69 -6.63 -5.41 -9.41
CA TYR A 69 -7.98 -4.85 -9.28
C TYR A 69 -8.02 -3.46 -8.61
N MET A 70 -6.86 -2.91 -8.25
CA MET A 70 -6.73 -1.62 -7.57
C MET A 70 -6.15 -0.55 -8.49
N LYS A 71 -6.40 0.71 -8.16
CA LYS A 71 -5.77 1.87 -8.81
C LYS A 71 -4.45 2.19 -8.13
N ILE A 72 -3.34 2.06 -8.85
CA ILE A 72 -2.00 2.33 -8.30
C ILE A 72 -1.64 3.81 -8.50
N LEU A 73 -1.39 4.50 -7.40
CA LEU A 73 -0.88 5.86 -7.39
C LEU A 73 0.64 5.89 -7.41
N SER A 74 1.18 6.97 -7.96
CA SER A 74 2.61 7.25 -7.94
C SER A 74 2.92 8.38 -6.97
N PRO A 75 3.87 8.21 -6.03
CA PRO A 75 4.35 9.30 -5.19
C PRO A 75 5.23 10.30 -5.97
N HIS A 76 5.54 10.02 -7.23
CA HIS A 76 6.34 10.92 -8.05
C HIS A 76 5.68 12.31 -8.17
N SER A 77 6.50 13.36 -8.24
CA SER A 77 6.10 14.78 -8.20
C SER A 77 5.65 15.30 -6.83
N HIS A 78 5.67 14.46 -5.80
CA HIS A 78 5.28 14.83 -4.43
C HIS A 78 6.44 14.73 -3.42
N GLU A 79 7.67 14.49 -3.87
CA GLU A 79 8.83 14.17 -3.02
C GLU A 79 9.10 15.23 -1.95
N ASN A 80 9.04 16.51 -2.33
CA ASN A 80 9.23 17.62 -1.40
C ASN A 80 8.12 17.70 -0.34
N ALA A 81 6.87 17.43 -0.73
CA ALA A 81 5.74 17.43 0.19
C ALA A 81 5.82 16.26 1.18
N ILE A 82 6.24 15.09 0.69
CA ILE A 82 6.47 13.88 1.49
C ILE A 82 7.57 14.13 2.52
N LEU A 83 8.74 14.61 2.08
CA LEU A 83 9.86 14.90 2.98
C LEU A 83 9.49 15.97 4.02
N SER A 84 8.80 17.04 3.60
CA SER A 84 8.35 18.10 4.52
C SER A 84 7.39 17.56 5.57
N LEU A 85 6.42 16.73 5.16
CA LEU A 85 5.44 16.15 6.06
C LEU A 85 6.06 15.12 7.02
N ALA A 86 6.94 14.25 6.51
CA ALA A 86 7.68 13.28 7.31
C ALA A 86 8.47 13.98 8.44
N ASN A 87 9.20 15.05 8.09
CA ASN A 87 9.94 15.85 9.06
C ASN A 87 9.07 16.54 10.09
N LYS A 88 7.90 17.04 9.67
CA LYS A 88 6.93 17.72 10.53
C LYS A 88 6.29 16.76 11.53
N LEU A 89 5.86 15.59 11.06
CA LEU A 89 5.12 14.60 11.86
C LEU A 89 6.02 13.57 12.55
N LYS A 90 7.33 13.57 12.26
CA LYS A 90 8.30 12.60 12.77
C LYS A 90 7.93 11.15 12.44
N ILE A 91 7.47 10.94 11.21
CA ILE A 91 7.14 9.63 10.64
C ILE A 91 8.09 9.31 9.48
N SER A 92 8.09 8.06 9.02
CA SER A 92 8.90 7.69 7.87
C SER A 92 8.40 8.38 6.60
N ALA A 93 9.29 8.54 5.60
CA ALA A 93 8.89 9.02 4.27
C ALA A 93 7.85 8.08 3.62
N TYR A 94 7.90 6.78 3.94
CA TYR A 94 6.93 5.79 3.51
C TYR A 94 5.54 6.11 4.04
N ASP A 95 5.38 6.29 5.35
CA ASP A 95 4.09 6.64 5.95
C ASP A 95 3.57 7.99 5.45
N ALA A 96 4.46 9.00 5.36
CA ALA A 96 4.11 10.32 4.86
C ALA A 96 3.61 10.29 3.41
N SER A 97 4.14 9.39 2.57
CA SER A 97 3.72 9.26 1.17
C SER A 97 2.26 8.85 1.02
N TYR A 98 1.75 7.95 1.86
CA TYR A 98 0.33 7.62 1.88
C TYR A 98 -0.54 8.81 2.27
N ILE A 99 -0.12 9.61 3.27
CA ILE A 99 -0.90 10.78 3.70
C ILE A 99 -0.97 11.84 2.60
N VAL A 100 0.16 12.11 1.92
CA VAL A 100 0.20 13.10 0.84
C VAL A 100 -0.72 12.68 -0.31
N LEU A 101 -0.63 11.42 -0.75
CA LEU A 101 -1.47 10.89 -1.83
C LEU A 101 -2.95 10.84 -1.47
N ALA A 102 -3.28 10.47 -0.22
CA ALA A 102 -4.67 10.47 0.25
C ALA A 102 -5.28 11.89 0.20
N ARG A 103 -4.50 12.92 0.60
CA ARG A 103 -4.95 14.32 0.54
C ARG A 103 -5.14 14.80 -0.89
N GLU A 104 -4.20 14.51 -1.79
CA GLU A 104 -4.31 14.87 -3.21
C GLU A 104 -5.62 14.35 -3.84
N LYS A 105 -6.01 13.10 -3.52
CA LYS A 105 -7.27 12.52 -4.01
C LYS A 105 -8.52 13.16 -3.42
N LEU A 106 -8.48 13.52 -2.14
CA LEU A 106 -9.59 14.26 -1.52
C LEU A 106 -9.75 15.65 -2.15
N ASP A 107 -8.66 16.36 -2.40
CA ASP A 107 -8.68 17.70 -2.99
C ASP A 107 -9.15 17.70 -4.46
N THR A 108 -8.71 16.71 -5.25
CA THR A 108 -9.15 16.56 -6.64
C THR A 108 -10.66 16.33 -6.72
N ARG A 109 -11.21 15.58 -5.75
CA ARG A 109 -12.64 15.31 -5.67
C ARG A 109 -13.46 16.54 -5.30
N ASN A 110 -12.97 17.40 -4.42
CA ASN A 110 -13.69 18.61 -4.00
C ASN A 110 -13.73 19.70 -5.09
N ARG A 111 -12.98 19.52 -6.19
CA ARG A 111 -12.89 20.47 -7.32
C ARG A 111 -13.70 20.06 -8.54
N GLY A 112 -14.31 18.86 -8.54
CA GLY A 112 -15.14 18.33 -9.64
C GLY A 112 -16.58 18.11 -9.20
#